data_AF-A0A7R8VEC2-F1
#
_entry.id   AF-A0A7R8VEC2-F1
#
_cell.length_a   1.000
_cell.length_b   1.000
_cell.length_c   1.000
_cell.angle_alpha   90.00
_cell.angle_beta   90.00
_cell.angle_gamma   90.00
#
_symmetry.space_group_name_H-M   'P 1'
#
loop_
_entity.id
_entity.type
_entity.pdbx_description
1 polymer ?
#
loop_
_entity_poly.entity_id
_entity_poly.type
_entity_poly.pdbx_seq_one_letter_code
_entity_poly.pdbx_strand_id
1 'polypeptide(L)'
;MIGYGMAKAAIHQLTKSLAADNSGLPPNCLAVAILPITLDTPMNRKWMPNADYATWTPLEFVADLFLRWTLGEDRPASGSLVNLVTKNYTTEQVLV
;
A
#
# COMPACT_ATOMS: atom_id res chain seq x y z
N MET A 1 -2.43 6.06 19.16
CA MET A 1 -2.80 5.73 17.76
C MET A 1 -3.92 6.59 17.16
N ILE A 2 -4.57 7.52 17.88
CA ILE A 2 -5.68 8.34 17.34
C ILE A 2 -5.25 9.20 16.14
N GLY A 3 -4.17 9.98 16.30
CA GLY A 3 -3.68 10.85 15.21
C GLY A 3 -3.30 10.07 13.95
N TYR A 4 -2.64 8.91 14.11
CA TYR A 4 -2.30 8.03 13.00
C TYR A 4 -3.53 7.51 12.26
N GLY A 5 -4.53 7.01 13.00
CA GLY A 5 -5.76 6.48 12.42
C GLY A 5 -6.55 7.54 11.64
N MET A 6 -6.72 8.73 12.22
CA MET A 6 -7.40 9.84 11.54
C MET A 6 -6.68 10.26 10.26
N ALA A 7 -5.35 10.40 10.32
CA ALA A 7 -4.55 10.78 9.16
C ALA A 7 -4.68 9.75 8.03
N LYS A 8 -4.58 8.44 8.34
CA LYS A 8 -4.69 7.38 7.33
C LYS A 8 -6.11 7.24 6.78
N ALA A 9 -7.14 7.37 7.60
CA ALA A 9 -8.53 7.37 7.14
C ALA A 9 -8.82 8.50 6.14
N ALA A 10 -8.26 9.70 6.38
CA ALA A 10 -8.38 10.82 5.44
C ALA A 10 -7.74 10.50 4.08
N ILE A 11 -6.57 9.84 4.07
CA ILE A 11 -5.92 9.39 2.82
C ILE A 11 -6.76 8.33 2.10
N HIS A 12 -7.35 7.38 2.83
CA HIS A 12 -8.22 6.36 2.21
C HIS A 12 -9.41 7.00 1.50
N GLN A 13 -10.04 7.98 2.15
CA GLN A 13 -11.12 8.76 1.52
C GLN A 13 -10.58 9.48 0.29
N LEU A 14 -9.46 10.20 0.42
CA LEU A 14 -8.87 10.98 -0.67
C LEU A 14 -8.62 10.11 -1.91
N THR A 15 -8.10 8.89 -1.72
CA THR A 15 -7.90 7.92 -2.80
C THR A 15 -9.20 7.60 -3.55
N LYS A 16 -10.32 7.43 -2.83
CA LYS A 16 -11.64 7.21 -3.45
C LYS A 16 -12.12 8.47 -4.19
N SER A 17 -11.94 9.65 -3.61
CA SER A 17 -12.32 10.93 -4.23
C SER A 17 -11.55 11.20 -5.53
N LEU A 18 -10.25 10.89 -5.55
CA LEU A 18 -9.41 11.07 -6.73
C LEU A 18 -9.79 10.13 -7.89
N ALA A 19 -10.39 8.98 -7.58
CA ALA A 19 -10.86 8.03 -8.57
C ALA A 19 -12.24 8.34 -9.14
N ALA A 20 -12.98 9.27 -8.54
CA ALA A 20 -14.30 9.67 -9.02
C ALA A 20 -14.20 10.54 -10.29
N ASP A 21 -15.30 10.59 -11.03
CA ASP A 21 -15.41 11.46 -12.21
C ASP A 21 -15.19 12.94 -11.82
N ASN A 22 -14.56 13.70 -12.72
CA ASN A 22 -14.25 15.12 -12.52
C ASN A 22 -13.39 15.42 -11.27
N SER A 23 -12.62 14.46 -10.77
CA SER A 23 -11.69 14.67 -9.64
C SER A 23 -10.55 15.65 -9.93
N GLY A 24 -10.33 15.97 -11.21
CA GLY A 24 -9.22 16.79 -11.68
C GLY A 24 -7.97 15.99 -12.09
N LEU A 25 -7.98 14.66 -11.92
CA LEU A 25 -6.92 13.82 -12.49
C LEU A 25 -7.03 13.71 -14.03
N PRO A 26 -5.91 13.59 -14.75
CA PRO A 26 -5.91 13.33 -16.18
C PRO A 26 -6.64 12.02 -16.54
N PRO A 27 -7.15 11.88 -17.77
CA PRO A 27 -7.75 10.64 -18.22
C PRO A 27 -6.74 9.48 -18.14
N ASN A 28 -7.24 8.28 -17.82
CA ASN A 28 -6.44 7.05 -17.68
C ASN A 28 -5.37 7.07 -16.57
N CYS A 29 -5.44 8.01 -15.62
CA CYS A 29 -4.61 7.97 -14.42
C CYS A 29 -5.13 6.94 -13.40
N LEU A 30 -4.21 6.43 -12.56
CA LEU A 30 -4.50 5.48 -11.50
C LEU A 30 -4.28 6.16 -10.14
N ALA A 31 -5.34 6.27 -9.33
CA ALA A 31 -5.25 6.71 -7.94
C ALA A 31 -5.43 5.50 -7.02
N VAL A 32 -4.38 5.05 -6.34
CA VAL A 32 -4.43 3.87 -5.46
C VAL A 32 -3.65 4.15 -4.18
N ALA A 33 -4.04 3.49 -3.10
CA ALA A 33 -3.29 3.49 -1.85
C ALA A 33 -2.84 2.08 -1.50
N ILE A 34 -1.56 1.90 -1.17
CA ILE A 34 -1.07 0.69 -0.52
C ILE A 34 -1.16 0.84 1.00
N LEU A 35 -1.60 -0.23 1.66
CA LEU A 35 -1.84 -0.30 3.10
C LEU A 35 -0.96 -1.42 3.69
N PRO A 36 0.37 -1.21 3.79
CA PRO A 36 1.25 -2.17 4.42
C PRO A 36 1.03 -2.23 5.93
N ILE A 37 1.11 -3.43 6.50
CA ILE A 37 1.08 -3.62 7.96
C ILE A 37 2.42 -3.22 8.58
N THR A 38 3.52 -3.85 8.15
CA THR A 38 4.87 -3.52 8.60
C THR A 38 5.84 -3.75 7.45
N LEU A 39 6.59 -2.71 7.10
CA LEU A 39 7.67 -2.81 6.11
C LEU A 39 8.95 -3.27 6.79
N ASP A 40 9.69 -4.12 6.10
CA ASP A 40 11.01 -4.54 6.55
C ASP A 40 12.04 -3.45 6.30
N THR A 41 12.32 -2.64 7.32
CA THR A 41 13.26 -1.51 7.23
C THR A 41 14.39 -1.68 8.25
N PRO A 42 15.59 -1.13 7.98
CA PRO A 42 16.69 -1.15 8.96
C PRO A 42 16.29 -0.55 10.31
N MET A 43 15.48 0.51 10.30
CA MET A 43 15.00 1.16 11.51
C MET A 43 14.04 0.26 12.29
N ASN A 44 13.10 -0.40 11.62
CA ASN A 44 12.20 -1.36 12.27
C ASN A 44 12.97 -2.52 12.88
N ARG A 45 13.94 -3.11 12.16
CA ARG A 45 14.79 -4.19 12.69
C ARG A 45 15.60 -3.75 13.91
N LYS A 46 16.14 -2.52 13.88
CA LYS A 46 16.90 -1.96 15.01
C LYS A 46 16.06 -1.83 16.28
N TRP A 47 14.83 -1.34 16.16
CA TRP A 47 13.97 -1.04 17.32
C TRP A 47 13.04 -2.18 17.72
N MET A 48 12.85 -3.17 16.85
CA MET A 48 12.04 -4.37 17.10
C MET A 48 12.86 -5.64 16.80
N PRO A 49 14.00 -5.86 17.50
CA PRO A 49 14.95 -6.92 17.18
C PRO A 49 14.41 -8.35 17.35
N ASN A 50 13.35 -8.50 18.16
CA ASN A 50 12.72 -9.78 18.50
C ASN A 50 11.35 -9.99 17.82
N ALA A 51 10.98 -9.12 16.86
CA ALA A 51 9.75 -9.29 16.12
C ALA A 51 9.83 -10.46 15.13
N ASP A 52 8.68 -11.02 14.75
CA ASP A 52 8.62 -12.03 13.70
C ASP A 52 8.73 -11.38 12.31
N TYR A 53 9.94 -11.35 11.78
CA TYR A 53 10.22 -10.79 10.45
C TYR A 53 9.55 -11.56 9.31
N ALA A 54 9.07 -12.80 9.54
CA ALA A 54 8.30 -13.54 8.54
C ALA A 54 6.95 -12.88 8.20
N THR A 55 6.56 -11.87 8.98
CA THR A 55 5.33 -11.08 8.79
C THR A 55 5.58 -9.69 8.19
N TRP A 56 6.83 -9.33 7.90
CA TRP A 56 7.19 -8.00 7.42
C TRP A 56 7.36 -7.99 5.91
N THR A 57 6.74 -7.00 5.26
CA THR A 57 6.76 -6.87 3.80
C THR A 57 8.14 -6.37 3.33
N PRO A 58 8.84 -7.11 2.45
CA PRO A 58 10.09 -6.66 1.85
C PRO A 58 9.89 -5.40 1.00
N LEU A 59 10.89 -4.52 0.95
CA LEU A 59 10.82 -3.29 0.16
C LEU A 59 10.87 -3.58 -1.34
N GLU A 60 11.58 -4.64 -1.73
CA GLU A 60 11.70 -5.12 -3.11
C GLU A 60 10.34 -5.52 -3.69
N PHE A 61 9.47 -6.12 -2.88
CA PHE A 61 8.10 -6.44 -3.29
C PHE A 61 7.31 -5.17 -3.63
N VAL A 62 7.46 -4.11 -2.82
CA VAL A 62 6.76 -2.83 -3.06
C VAL A 62 7.30 -2.15 -4.31
N ALA A 63 8.62 -2.19 -4.53
CA ALA A 63 9.25 -1.63 -5.72
C ALA A 63 8.79 -2.35 -7.00
N ASP A 64 8.76 -3.69 -6.99
CA ASP A 64 8.27 -4.51 -8.10
C ASP A 64 6.78 -4.24 -8.39
N LEU A 65 5.95 -4.14 -7.34
CA LEU A 65 4.54 -3.80 -7.46
C LEU A 65 4.34 -2.47 -8.19
N PHE A 66 5.11 -1.44 -7.80
CA PHE A 66 5.04 -0.13 -8.46
C PHE A 66 5.50 -0.21 -9.91
N LEU A 67 6.59 -0.94 -10.20
CA LEU A 67 7.05 -1.12 -11.57
C LEU A 67 5.97 -1.76 -12.45
N ARG A 68 5.39 -2.88 -12.04
CA ARG A 68 4.31 -3.56 -12.77
C ARG A 68 3.13 -2.63 -13.01
N TRP A 69 2.69 -1.90 -11.99
CA TRP A 69 1.63 -0.91 -12.15
C TRP A 69 2.01 0.19 -13.13
N THR A 70 3.24 0.70 -13.15
CA THR A 70 3.63 1.70 -14.17
C THR A 70 3.59 1.15 -15.59
N LEU A 71 3.89 -0.15 -15.77
CA LEU A 71 3.84 -0.84 -17.05
C LEU A 71 2.42 -1.22 -17.50
N GLY A 72 1.41 -1.07 -16.63
CA GLY A 72 0.03 -1.44 -16.95
C GLY A 72 -0.36 -2.85 -16.52
N GLU A 73 0.56 -3.56 -15.87
CA GLU A 73 0.37 -4.94 -15.43
C GLU A 73 -0.31 -4.99 -14.06
N ASP A 74 -1.27 -5.90 -13.90
CA ASP A 74 -1.98 -6.17 -12.65
C ASP A 74 -2.47 -4.92 -11.91
N ARG A 75 -2.86 -3.87 -12.65
CA ARG A 75 -3.38 -2.64 -12.05
C ARG A 75 -4.71 -2.94 -11.37
N PRO A 76 -4.87 -2.62 -10.08
CA PRO A 76 -6.18 -2.63 -9.48
C PRO A 76 -7.03 -1.48 -10.06
N ALA A 77 -8.34 -1.50 -9.78
CA ALA A 77 -9.20 -0.39 -10.16
C ALA A 77 -8.74 0.91 -9.49
N SER A 78 -8.88 2.05 -10.17
CA SER A 78 -8.67 3.36 -9.54
C SER A 78 -9.59 3.49 -8.33
N GLY A 79 -9.06 4.07 -7.25
CA GLY A 79 -9.71 4.17 -5.95
C GLY A 79 -9.47 2.96 -5.04
N SER A 80 -8.71 1.95 -5.49
CA SER A 80 -8.46 0.76 -4.67
C SER A 80 -7.61 1.06 -3.45
N LEU A 81 -7.99 0.44 -2.33
CA LEU A 81 -7.18 0.34 -1.13
C LEU A 81 -6.59 -1.07 -1.10
N VAL A 82 -5.27 -1.17 -1.27
CA VAL A 82 -4.57 -2.44 -1.45
C VAL A 82 -3.78 -2.78 -0.18
N ASN A 83 -4.30 -3.69 0.63
CA ASN A 83 -3.57 -4.21 1.78
C ASN A 83 -2.40 -5.07 1.31
N LEU A 84 -1.23 -4.84 1.90
CA LEU A 84 -0.05 -5.69 1.71
C LEU A 84 0.14 -6.52 2.97
N VAL A 85 -0.23 -7.80 2.89
CA VAL A 85 -0.19 -8.73 4.01
C VAL A 85 0.92 -9.73 3.79
N THR A 86 1.88 -9.77 4.72
CA THR A 86 2.97 -10.75 4.67
C THR A 86 2.78 -11.80 5.75
N LYS A 87 2.84 -13.08 5.35
CA LYS A 87 2.82 -14.23 6.24
C LYS A 87 3.81 -15.26 5.72
N ASN A 88 4.62 -15.83 6.60
CA ASN A 88 5.62 -16.83 6.23
C ASN A 88 6.49 -16.38 5.03
N TYR A 89 6.97 -15.13 5.07
CA TYR A 89 7.78 -14.48 4.02
C TYR A 89 7.09 -14.30 2.65
N THR A 90 5.80 -14.58 2.56
CA THR A 90 5.02 -14.41 1.33
C THR A 90 4.10 -13.21 1.49
N THR A 91 4.19 -12.24 0.57
CA THR A 91 3.33 -11.05 0.56
C THR A 91 2.21 -11.21 -0.46
N GLU A 92 0.98 -10.99 0.00
CA GLU A 92 -0.23 -10.99 -0.84
C GLU A 92 -0.88 -9.61 -0.85
N GLN A 93 -1.55 -9.31 -1.97
CA GLN A 93 -2.39 -8.13 -2.14
C GLN A 93 -3.84 -8.47 -1.81
N VAL A 94 -4.46 -7.73 -0.90
CA VAL A 94 -5.88 -7.90 -0.55
C VAL A 94 -6.61 -6.57 -0.74
N LEU A 95 -7.65 -6.56 -1.57
CA LEU A 95 -8.46 -5.35 -1.82
C LEU A 95 -9.46 -5.13 -0.69
N VAL A 96 -9.63 -3.86 -0.29
CA VAL A 96 -10.57 -3.40 0.76
C VAL A 96 -11.46 -2.26 0.27
#